data_AF-A4S3V6-F1
#
_entry.id   AF-A4S3V6-F1
#
_cell.length_a   1.000
_cell.length_b   1.000
_cell.length_c   1.000
_cell.angle_alpha   90.00
_cell.angle_beta   90.00
_cell.angle_gamma   90.00
#
_symmetry.space_group_name_H-M   'P 1'
#
loop_
_entity.id
_entity.type
_entity.pdbx_description
1 polymer ?
#
loop_
_entity_poly.entity_id
_entity_poly.type
_entity_poly.pdbx_seq_one_letter_code
_entity_poly.pdbx_strand_id
1 'polypeptide(L)'
;MEVKRERMDEIEELSVKYDAPIVVLFDCDTAGRQLRNAFLRRFPDAAHAFMGTRVSSAKEDGKWHARGNVGVEHGEGEDIARAIADARRADRDRAVFTREALAEWGLVADADADADVWADFGGVVQRRRLVGEYLGVGDCDGRQLLRQMNLFFTEDEAREAIEALPKRGEPVPPKMTDGRADRARAGARDLDDFTALGFDPTAYVPPGRAPRGFE
;
A
#
# COMPACT_ATOMS: atom_id res chain seq x y z
N MET A 1 5.42 -5.75 14.02
CA MET A 1 5.23 -7.21 14.04
C MET A 1 6.47 -7.81 13.41
N GLU A 2 7.25 -8.61 14.15
CA GLU A 2 8.46 -9.25 13.62
C GLU A 2 8.07 -10.64 13.13
N VAL A 3 8.14 -10.88 11.81
CA VAL A 3 8.06 -12.26 11.31
C VAL A 3 9.24 -12.99 11.93
N LYS A 4 8.98 -14.08 12.64
CA LYS A 4 10.06 -14.89 13.23
C LYS A 4 11.07 -15.22 12.13
N ARG A 5 12.33 -14.87 12.34
CA ARG A 5 13.43 -15.05 11.37
C ARG A 5 13.42 -16.45 10.76
N GLU A 6 13.17 -17.47 11.59
CA GLU A 6 12.98 -18.88 11.21
C GLU A 6 12.00 -19.09 10.05
N ARG A 7 10.86 -18.38 10.01
CA ARG A 7 9.87 -18.51 8.93
C ARG A 7 10.34 -17.90 7.61
N MET A 8 11.08 -16.79 7.69
CA MET A 8 11.67 -16.20 6.48
C MET A 8 12.76 -17.12 5.93
N ASP A 9 13.58 -17.70 6.79
CA ASP A 9 14.62 -18.64 6.37
C ASP A 9 14.01 -19.89 5.71
N GLU A 10 12.92 -20.44 6.27
CA GLU A 10 12.16 -21.54 5.63
C GLU A 10 11.63 -21.16 4.24
N ILE A 11 11.08 -19.95 4.06
CA ILE A 11 10.60 -19.48 2.76
C ILE A 11 11.76 -19.41 1.74
N GLU A 12 12.93 -18.93 2.16
CA GLU A 12 14.12 -18.89 1.31
C GLU A 12 14.57 -20.29 0.90
N GLU A 13 14.66 -21.22 1.86
CA GLU A 13 15.02 -22.61 1.61
C GLU A 13 14.06 -23.28 0.62
N LEU A 14 12.75 -23.05 0.77
CA LEU A 14 11.73 -23.59 -0.13
C LEU A 14 11.84 -22.97 -1.53
N SER A 15 12.04 -21.66 -1.64
CA SER A 15 12.21 -20.97 -2.92
C SER A 15 13.42 -21.53 -3.69
N VAL A 16 14.56 -21.72 -3.01
CA VAL A 16 15.76 -22.32 -3.60
C VAL A 16 15.54 -23.80 -3.96
N LYS A 17 14.95 -24.58 -3.05
CA LYS A 17 14.73 -26.03 -3.24
C LYS A 17 13.85 -26.33 -4.46
N TYR A 18 12.83 -25.52 -4.69
CA TYR A 18 11.86 -25.74 -5.77
C TYR A 18 12.10 -24.86 -6.99
N ASP A 19 13.16 -24.03 -7.00
CA ASP A 19 13.42 -23.03 -8.04
C ASP A 19 12.17 -22.19 -8.36
N ALA A 20 11.48 -21.77 -7.30
CA ALA A 20 10.16 -21.16 -7.39
C ALA A 20 10.20 -19.70 -6.95
N PRO A 21 9.55 -18.78 -7.70
CA PRO A 21 9.46 -17.38 -7.31
C PRO A 21 8.59 -17.23 -6.05
N ILE A 22 8.96 -16.28 -5.19
CA ILE A 22 8.15 -15.89 -4.03
C ILE A 22 7.10 -14.89 -4.50
N VAL A 23 5.82 -15.21 -4.31
CA VAL A 23 4.70 -14.29 -4.50
C VAL A 23 4.01 -14.08 -3.15
N VAL A 24 3.84 -12.82 -2.73
CA VAL A 24 3.18 -12.50 -1.47
C VAL A 24 1.89 -11.72 -1.69
N LEU A 25 0.84 -12.13 -0.99
CA LEU A 25 -0.43 -11.44 -0.87
C LEU A 25 -0.69 -11.21 0.62
N PHE A 26 -0.68 -9.94 1.04
CA PHE A 26 -0.95 -9.54 2.41
C PHE A 26 -2.25 -8.74 2.48
N ASP A 27 -2.81 -8.65 3.68
CA ASP A 27 -4.01 -7.87 3.94
C ASP A 27 -3.82 -6.39 3.59
N CYS A 28 -4.91 -5.75 3.16
CA CYS A 28 -4.98 -4.32 2.83
C CYS A 28 -5.13 -3.48 4.11
N ASP A 29 -4.20 -3.65 5.05
CA ASP A 29 -4.17 -2.96 6.33
C ASP A 29 -2.75 -2.53 6.72
N THR A 30 -2.63 -1.87 7.87
CA THR A 30 -1.34 -1.42 8.41
C THR A 30 -0.39 -2.60 8.69
N ALA A 31 -0.91 -3.75 9.17
CA ALA A 31 -0.07 -4.91 9.50
C ALA A 31 0.52 -5.56 8.24
N GLY A 32 -0.30 -5.74 7.21
CA GLY A 32 0.07 -6.26 5.90
C GLY A 32 1.08 -5.35 5.20
N ARG A 33 0.93 -4.02 5.31
CA ARG A 33 1.95 -3.08 4.81
C ARG A 33 3.29 -3.21 5.55
N GLN A 34 3.28 -3.34 6.88
CA GLN A 34 4.51 -3.56 7.64
C GLN A 34 5.19 -4.89 7.26
N LEU A 35 4.41 -5.95 7.08
CA LEU A 35 4.91 -7.24 6.57
C LEU A 35 5.51 -7.10 5.18
N ARG A 36 4.83 -6.39 4.27
CA ARG A 36 5.32 -6.10 2.93
C ARG A 36 6.69 -5.42 2.97
N ASN A 37 6.84 -4.40 3.81
CA ASN A 37 8.11 -3.70 3.99
C ASN A 37 9.21 -4.60 4.58
N ALA A 38 8.86 -5.51 5.49
CA ALA A 38 9.81 -6.49 6.03
C ALA A 38 10.23 -7.51 4.96
N PHE A 39 9.28 -8.00 4.15
CA PHE A 39 9.53 -8.91 3.05
C PHE A 39 10.42 -8.28 1.98
N LEU A 40 10.16 -7.03 1.58
CA LEU A 40 11.00 -6.32 0.62
C LEU A 40 12.46 -6.20 1.06
N ARG A 41 12.73 -6.06 2.38
CA ARG A 41 14.11 -6.01 2.91
C ARG A 41 14.81 -7.36 2.78
N ARG A 42 14.08 -8.48 2.98
CA ARG A 42 14.65 -9.83 3.00
C ARG A 42 14.68 -10.48 1.61
N PHE A 43 13.66 -10.22 0.81
CA PHE A 43 13.39 -10.80 -0.51
C PHE A 43 13.09 -9.66 -1.49
N PRO A 44 14.11 -8.89 -1.93
CA PRO A 44 13.91 -7.77 -2.85
C PRO A 44 13.30 -8.18 -4.19
N ASP A 45 13.47 -9.46 -4.55
CA ASP A 45 13.00 -10.08 -5.79
C ASP A 45 11.62 -10.73 -5.68
N ALA A 46 10.98 -10.71 -4.50
CA ALA A 46 9.63 -11.21 -4.34
C ALA A 46 8.63 -10.40 -5.19
N ALA A 47 7.69 -11.09 -5.81
CA ALA A 47 6.53 -10.46 -6.43
C ALA A 47 5.45 -10.20 -5.37
N HIS A 48 4.76 -9.09 -5.54
CA HIS A 48 3.80 -8.55 -4.60
C HIS A 48 2.44 -8.42 -5.28
N ALA A 49 1.47 -9.15 -4.74
CA ALA A 49 0.06 -9.05 -5.09
C ALA A 49 -0.65 -8.04 -4.19
N PHE A 50 -1.74 -7.48 -4.70
CA PHE A 50 -2.55 -6.47 -4.03
C PHE A 50 -4.04 -6.74 -4.25
N MET A 51 -4.83 -6.55 -3.21
CA MET A 51 -6.28 -6.63 -3.26
C MET A 51 -6.87 -5.46 -2.48
N GLY A 52 -7.54 -4.55 -3.19
CA GLY A 52 -8.25 -3.44 -2.57
C GLY A 52 -9.43 -3.91 -1.73
N THR A 53 -9.85 -3.07 -0.78
CA THR A 53 -10.92 -3.39 0.19
C THR A 53 -12.24 -3.74 -0.48
N ARG A 54 -12.51 -3.25 -1.69
CA ARG A 54 -13.74 -3.58 -2.44
C ARG A 54 -13.94 -5.08 -2.66
N VAL A 55 -12.84 -5.81 -2.85
CA VAL A 55 -12.86 -7.27 -3.08
C VAL A 55 -12.40 -8.07 -1.87
N SER A 56 -11.68 -7.46 -0.94
CA SER A 56 -11.15 -8.10 0.27
C SER A 56 -11.87 -7.69 1.55
N SER A 57 -13.16 -7.34 1.48
CA SER A 57 -13.94 -7.01 2.67
C SER A 57 -15.14 -7.91 2.90
N ALA A 58 -15.43 -8.18 4.18
CA ALA A 58 -16.62 -8.88 4.61
C ALA A 58 -17.88 -8.16 4.09
N LYS A 59 -18.65 -8.85 3.25
CA LYS A 59 -19.88 -8.33 2.63
C LYS A 59 -21.06 -8.30 3.62
N GLU A 60 -21.03 -9.17 4.63
CA GLU A 60 -22.08 -9.37 5.63
C GLU A 60 -21.48 -9.50 7.04
N ASP A 61 -22.31 -9.31 8.07
CA ASP A 61 -21.91 -9.57 9.45
C ASP A 61 -21.78 -11.07 9.69
N GLY A 62 -20.62 -11.51 10.15
CA GLY A 62 -20.33 -12.88 10.53
C GLY A 62 -20.17 -13.05 12.05
N LYS A 63 -19.98 -14.31 12.47
CA LYS A 63 -19.72 -14.66 13.87
C LYS A 63 -18.45 -14.01 14.46
N TRP A 64 -17.47 -13.74 13.60
CA TRP A 64 -16.13 -13.27 13.98
C TRP A 64 -15.74 -11.92 13.38
N HIS A 65 -16.46 -11.46 12.35
CA HIS A 65 -16.13 -10.26 11.58
C HIS A 65 -17.40 -9.44 11.34
N ALA A 66 -17.34 -8.14 11.60
CA ALA A 66 -18.39 -7.24 11.16
C ALA A 66 -18.29 -6.97 9.66
N ARG A 67 -19.41 -6.62 9.03
CA ARG A 67 -19.43 -6.11 7.66
C ARG A 67 -18.43 -4.98 7.53
N GLY A 68 -17.60 -5.06 6.50
CA GLY A 68 -16.51 -4.12 6.26
C GLY A 68 -15.19 -4.47 6.92
N ASN A 69 -15.06 -5.62 7.59
CA ASN A 69 -13.75 -6.13 7.97
C ASN A 69 -12.92 -6.44 6.73
N VAL A 70 -11.67 -5.98 6.70
CA VAL A 70 -10.74 -6.14 5.57
C VAL A 70 -9.80 -7.31 5.84
N GLY A 71 -9.60 -8.17 4.84
CA GLY A 71 -8.68 -9.30 4.89
C GLY A 71 -8.74 -10.16 3.63
N VAL A 72 -7.63 -10.81 3.28
CA VAL A 72 -7.56 -11.71 2.12
C VAL A 72 -8.57 -12.85 2.24
N GLU A 73 -8.91 -13.27 3.45
CA GLU A 73 -9.91 -14.30 3.74
C GLU A 73 -11.33 -13.95 3.29
N HIS A 74 -11.59 -12.67 2.97
CA HIS A 74 -12.87 -12.21 2.45
C HIS A 74 -12.90 -12.09 0.92
N GLY A 75 -11.76 -12.32 0.25
CA GLY A 75 -11.67 -12.36 -1.20
C GLY A 75 -12.29 -13.60 -1.82
N GLU A 76 -12.94 -13.45 -2.97
CA GLU A 76 -13.38 -14.60 -3.76
C GLU A 76 -12.16 -15.27 -4.42
N GLY A 77 -12.25 -16.57 -4.72
CA GLY A 77 -11.14 -17.31 -5.34
C GLY A 77 -10.66 -16.70 -6.66
N GLU A 78 -11.58 -16.13 -7.46
CA GLU A 78 -11.27 -15.42 -8.70
C GLU A 78 -10.50 -14.12 -8.46
N ASP A 79 -10.83 -13.39 -7.39
CA ASP A 79 -10.14 -12.15 -7.03
C ASP A 79 -8.71 -12.43 -6.55
N ILE A 80 -8.52 -13.49 -5.76
CA ILE A 80 -7.20 -13.94 -5.30
C ILE A 80 -6.35 -14.41 -6.50
N ALA A 81 -6.94 -15.20 -7.40
CA ALA A 81 -6.25 -15.67 -8.60
C ALA A 81 -5.79 -14.51 -9.50
N ARG A 82 -6.65 -13.50 -9.70
CA ARG A 82 -6.32 -12.29 -10.45
C ARG A 82 -5.20 -11.49 -9.76
N ALA A 83 -5.29 -11.28 -8.44
CA ALA A 83 -4.27 -10.56 -7.69
C ALA A 83 -2.88 -11.25 -7.77
N ILE A 84 -2.84 -12.58 -7.74
CA ILE A 84 -1.60 -13.36 -7.90
C ILE A 84 -1.08 -13.27 -9.33
N ALA A 85 -1.96 -13.32 -10.34
CA ALA A 85 -1.57 -13.18 -11.75
C ALA A 85 -0.97 -11.79 -12.05
N ASP A 86 -1.50 -10.74 -11.40
CA ASP A 86 -1.05 -9.35 -11.53
C ASP A 86 0.10 -8.99 -10.55
N ALA A 87 0.65 -9.99 -9.85
CA ALA A 87 1.73 -9.78 -8.91
C ALA A 87 2.99 -9.25 -9.61
N ARG A 88 3.66 -8.31 -8.95
CA ARG A 88 4.74 -7.53 -9.55
C ARG A 88 5.88 -7.29 -8.57
N ARG A 89 7.10 -7.14 -9.09
CA ARG A 89 8.25 -6.79 -8.27
C ARG A 89 8.21 -5.31 -7.91
N ALA A 90 8.86 -4.96 -6.82
CA ALA A 90 9.08 -3.56 -6.49
C ALA A 90 10.03 -2.92 -7.51
N ASP A 91 9.59 -1.83 -8.12
CA ASP A 91 10.44 -0.98 -8.94
C ASP A 91 11.10 0.06 -8.06
N ARG A 92 12.41 -0.09 -7.83
CA ARG A 92 13.18 0.81 -6.97
C ARG A 92 13.65 2.05 -7.72
N ASP A 93 13.60 2.06 -9.04
CA ASP A 93 14.10 3.17 -9.86
C ASP A 93 12.97 4.05 -10.37
N ARG A 94 11.70 3.61 -10.25
CA ARG A 94 10.55 4.41 -10.62
C ARG A 94 10.38 5.63 -9.72
N ALA A 95 10.28 6.78 -10.37
CA ALA A 95 9.99 8.08 -9.77
C ALA A 95 8.90 8.82 -10.58
N VAL A 96 7.80 8.13 -10.87
CA VAL A 96 6.68 8.67 -11.67
C VAL A 96 5.78 9.58 -10.83
N PHE A 97 5.62 9.28 -9.55
CA PHE A 97 4.79 10.07 -8.65
C PHE A 97 5.64 11.01 -7.80
N THR A 98 5.17 12.25 -7.62
CA THR A 98 5.80 13.26 -6.77
C THR A 98 4.85 13.74 -5.68
N ARG A 99 5.39 14.42 -4.66
CA ARG A 99 4.55 15.03 -3.62
C ARG A 99 3.61 16.08 -4.20
N GLU A 100 4.10 16.84 -5.18
CA GLU A 100 3.36 17.89 -5.87
C GLU A 100 2.16 17.30 -6.63
N ALA A 101 2.36 16.22 -7.38
CA ALA A 101 1.27 15.51 -8.06
C ALA A 101 0.23 14.97 -7.06
N LEU A 102 0.67 14.43 -5.92
CA LEU A 102 -0.23 13.99 -4.86
C LEU A 102 -1.00 15.16 -4.22
N ALA A 103 -0.43 16.37 -4.15
CA ALA A 103 -1.10 17.56 -3.65
C ALA A 103 -2.17 18.03 -4.65
N GLU A 104 -1.84 18.03 -5.95
CA GLU A 104 -2.78 18.31 -7.04
C GLU A 104 -3.95 17.33 -7.08
N TRP A 105 -3.74 16.07 -6.71
CA TRP A 105 -4.80 15.07 -6.58
C TRP A 105 -5.54 15.11 -5.25
N GLY A 106 -5.12 15.96 -4.31
CA GLY A 106 -5.72 16.09 -2.98
C GLY A 106 -5.48 14.88 -2.07
N LEU A 107 -4.33 14.23 -2.21
CA LEU A 107 -3.91 13.08 -1.39
C LEU A 107 -2.92 13.50 -0.28
N VAL A 108 -2.28 14.66 -0.43
CA VAL A 108 -1.50 15.33 0.62
C VAL A 108 -1.92 16.79 0.75
N ALA A 109 -1.75 17.35 1.95
CA ALA A 109 -2.03 18.75 2.18
C ALA A 109 -0.96 19.59 1.48
N ASP A 110 -1.42 20.61 0.76
CA ASP A 110 -0.53 21.65 0.28
C ASP A 110 -0.09 22.49 1.47
N ALA A 111 1.22 22.71 1.59
CA ALA A 111 1.76 23.48 2.71
C ALA A 111 1.42 24.97 2.59
N ASP A 112 1.16 25.43 1.37
CA ASP A 112 0.92 26.84 1.04
C ASP A 112 -0.58 27.16 0.91
N ALA A 113 -1.47 26.18 1.12
CA ALA A 113 -2.92 26.39 1.04
C ALA A 113 -3.52 26.72 2.42
N ASP A 114 -4.09 27.92 2.54
CA ASP A 114 -4.76 28.40 3.76
C ASP A 114 -6.07 27.65 4.08
N ALA A 115 -6.61 26.88 3.12
CA ALA A 115 -7.88 26.14 3.27
C ALA A 115 -7.80 24.76 2.59
N ASP A 116 -8.44 23.75 3.21
CA ASP A 116 -8.61 22.43 2.59
C ASP A 116 -9.60 22.53 1.42
N VAL A 117 -9.08 22.80 0.22
CA VAL A 117 -9.85 22.84 -1.04
C VAL A 117 -10.62 21.54 -1.29
N TRP A 118 -10.19 20.44 -0.64
CA TRP A 118 -10.80 19.12 -0.75
C TRP A 118 -11.87 18.87 0.30
N ALA A 119 -12.22 19.84 1.16
CA ALA A 119 -13.23 19.68 2.21
C ALA A 119 -14.58 19.20 1.65
N ASP A 120 -15.03 19.76 0.52
CA ASP A 120 -16.28 19.35 -0.17
C ASP A 120 -16.22 17.94 -0.79
N PHE A 121 -15.02 17.34 -0.80
CA PHE A 121 -14.73 15.98 -1.26
C PHE A 121 -14.35 15.05 -0.09
N GLY A 122 -14.65 15.45 1.15
CA GLY A 122 -14.34 14.69 2.36
C GLY A 122 -12.96 14.99 2.98
N GLY A 123 -12.21 15.90 2.39
CA GLY A 123 -10.88 16.31 2.83
C GLY A 123 -9.76 15.36 2.41
N VAL A 124 -8.53 15.86 2.44
CA VAL A 124 -7.32 15.16 1.98
C VAL A 124 -7.13 13.79 2.65
N VAL A 125 -7.42 13.70 3.95
CA VAL A 125 -7.22 12.46 4.73
C VAL A 125 -8.13 11.34 4.21
N GLN A 126 -9.41 11.64 3.95
CA GLN A 126 -10.35 10.61 3.47
C GLN A 126 -10.06 10.22 2.02
N ARG A 127 -9.70 11.18 1.17
CA ARG A 127 -9.27 10.90 -0.21
C ARG A 127 -8.06 9.96 -0.24
N ARG A 128 -7.04 10.26 0.56
CA ARG A 128 -5.85 9.40 0.70
C ARG A 128 -6.20 8.00 1.19
N ARG A 129 -7.05 7.89 2.21
CA ARG A 129 -7.53 6.62 2.74
C ARG A 129 -8.18 5.77 1.64
N LEU A 130 -9.11 6.35 0.89
CA LEU A 130 -9.84 5.66 -0.18
C LEU A 130 -8.93 5.21 -1.32
N VAL A 131 -7.94 6.01 -1.71
CA VAL A 131 -6.94 5.59 -2.71
C VAL A 131 -6.10 4.42 -2.18
N GLY A 132 -5.64 4.47 -0.93
CA GLY A 132 -4.89 3.38 -0.32
C GLY A 132 -5.70 2.08 -0.20
N GLU A 133 -6.97 2.20 0.18
CA GLU A 133 -7.94 1.10 0.21
C GLU A 133 -8.21 0.52 -1.18
N TYR A 134 -8.28 1.36 -2.22
CA TYR A 134 -8.48 0.91 -3.60
C TYR A 134 -7.27 0.13 -4.12
N LEU A 135 -6.07 0.67 -3.93
CA LEU A 135 -4.82 0.07 -4.41
C LEU A 135 -4.38 -1.17 -3.61
N GLY A 136 -5.01 -1.46 -2.47
CA GLY A 136 -4.64 -2.62 -1.64
C GLY A 136 -3.46 -2.38 -0.69
N VAL A 137 -3.14 -1.12 -0.38
CA VAL A 137 -2.05 -0.74 0.54
C VAL A 137 -2.54 -0.30 1.92
N GLY A 138 -3.86 -0.23 2.10
CA GLY A 138 -4.52 0.17 3.32
C GLY A 138 -4.34 1.66 3.65
N ASP A 139 -4.68 2.02 4.88
CA ASP A 139 -4.59 3.40 5.37
C ASP A 139 -3.13 3.83 5.50
N CYS A 140 -2.75 4.89 4.76
CA CYS A 140 -1.37 5.36 4.63
C CYS A 140 -1.28 6.85 4.95
N ASP A 141 -0.15 7.29 5.49
CA ASP A 141 0.22 8.70 5.40
C ASP A 141 0.65 9.08 3.97
N GLY A 142 0.86 10.38 3.71
CA GLY A 142 1.23 10.86 2.38
C GLY A 142 2.57 10.31 1.85
N ARG A 143 3.56 10.16 2.73
CA ARG A 143 4.88 9.64 2.39
C ARG A 143 4.83 8.14 2.11
N GLN A 144 4.06 7.41 2.92
CA GLN A 144 3.78 5.99 2.76
C GLN A 144 3.10 5.72 1.42
N LEU A 145 2.04 6.47 1.10
CA LEU A 145 1.31 6.29 -0.15
C LEU A 145 2.20 6.59 -1.35
N LEU A 146 2.86 7.76 -1.37
CA LEU A 146 3.79 8.14 -2.45
C LEU A 146 4.80 7.03 -2.73
N ARG A 147 5.37 6.48 -1.66
CA ARG A 147 6.34 5.39 -1.78
C ARG A 147 5.72 4.12 -2.37
N GLN A 148 4.58 3.65 -1.86
CA GLN A 148 3.95 2.44 -2.38
C GLN A 148 3.57 2.61 -3.86
N MET A 149 3.08 3.80 -4.22
CA MET A 149 2.78 4.19 -5.60
C MET A 149 4.03 4.09 -6.48
N ASN A 150 5.18 4.61 -6.06
CA ASN A 150 6.42 4.49 -6.84
C ASN A 150 7.02 3.07 -6.83
N LEU A 151 6.76 2.23 -5.83
CA LEU A 151 7.26 0.84 -5.84
C LEU A 151 6.41 -0.10 -6.70
N PHE A 152 5.07 0.02 -6.68
CA PHE A 152 4.19 -1.03 -7.23
C PHE A 152 3.16 -0.60 -8.29
N PHE A 153 2.68 0.63 -8.28
CA PHE A 153 1.58 1.05 -9.15
C PHE A 153 1.99 1.87 -10.38
N THR A 154 1.27 1.69 -11.48
CA THR A 154 1.39 2.54 -12.67
C THR A 154 0.56 3.81 -12.53
N GLU A 155 0.80 4.79 -13.40
CA GLU A 155 0.00 6.01 -13.43
C GLU A 155 -1.48 5.73 -13.76
N ASP A 156 -1.74 4.76 -14.65
CA ASP A 156 -3.10 4.36 -15.00
C ASP A 156 -3.85 3.78 -13.79
N GLU A 157 -3.22 2.88 -13.01
CA GLU A 157 -3.81 2.33 -11.79
C GLU A 157 -4.06 3.42 -10.74
N ALA A 158 -3.16 4.39 -10.63
CA ALA A 158 -3.34 5.55 -9.75
C ALA A 158 -4.53 6.41 -10.21
N ARG A 159 -4.67 6.65 -11.51
CA ARG A 159 -5.78 7.41 -12.10
C ARG A 159 -7.10 6.71 -11.88
N GLU A 160 -7.18 5.39 -12.09
CA GLU A 160 -8.38 4.61 -11.78
C GLU A 160 -8.79 4.74 -10.30
N ALA A 161 -7.82 4.68 -9.38
CA ALA A 161 -8.08 4.86 -7.95
C ALA A 161 -8.63 6.26 -7.62
N ILE A 162 -8.14 7.29 -8.32
CA ILE A 162 -8.60 8.67 -8.17
C ILE A 162 -9.99 8.88 -8.77
N GLU A 163 -10.27 8.31 -9.95
CA GLU A 163 -11.57 8.36 -10.61
C GLU A 163 -12.65 7.63 -9.81
N ALA A 164 -12.24 6.62 -9.04
CA ALA A 164 -13.11 5.87 -8.14
C ALA A 164 -13.49 6.63 -6.85
N LEU A 165 -12.94 7.83 -6.61
CA LEU A 165 -13.26 8.66 -5.45
C LEU A 165 -14.67 9.28 -5.55
N PRO A 166 -15.31 9.57 -4.40
CA PRO A 166 -16.57 10.31 -4.35
C PRO A 166 -16.43 11.68 -5.02
N LYS A 167 -17.47 12.08 -5.75
CA LYS A 167 -17.56 13.42 -6.34
C LYS A 167 -17.95 14.44 -5.29
N ARG A 168 -17.88 15.72 -5.66
CA ARG A 168 -18.22 16.83 -4.77
C ARG A 168 -19.62 16.66 -4.20
N GLY A 169 -19.74 16.70 -2.87
CA GLY A 169 -21.00 16.55 -2.16
C GLY A 169 -21.55 15.13 -2.06
N GLU A 170 -20.88 14.13 -2.66
CA GLU A 170 -21.22 12.73 -2.43
C GLU A 170 -20.73 12.28 -1.04
N PRO A 171 -21.45 11.36 -0.37
CA PRO A 171 -21.04 10.86 0.93
C PRO A 171 -19.73 10.09 0.81
N VAL A 172 -18.80 10.37 1.71
CA VAL A 172 -17.55 9.60 1.85
C VAL A 172 -17.91 8.18 2.31
N PRO A 173 -17.51 7.12 1.59
CA PRO A 173 -17.71 5.75 2.04
C PRO A 173 -17.14 5.55 3.46
N PRO A 174 -17.85 4.82 4.32
CA PRO A 174 -17.32 4.52 5.66
C PRO A 174 -15.99 3.76 5.54
N LYS A 175 -15.08 3.97 6.49
CA LYS A 175 -13.86 3.15 6.56
C LYS A 175 -14.29 1.71 6.72
N MET A 176 -13.77 0.85 5.84
CA MET A 176 -13.89 -0.60 6.00
C MET A 176 -13.02 -0.93 7.20
N THR A 177 -13.67 -1.16 8.35
CA THR A 177 -12.98 -1.23 9.64
C THR A 177 -12.08 -2.45 9.66
N ASP A 178 -10.77 -2.25 9.74
CA ASP A 178 -9.84 -3.26 10.23
C ASP A 178 -10.25 -3.57 11.68
N GLY A 179 -10.67 -4.80 11.99
CA GLY A 179 -11.23 -5.12 13.30
C GLY A 179 -10.37 -4.62 14.48
N ARG A 180 -10.78 -3.52 15.14
CA ARG A 180 -10.24 -2.96 16.41
C ARG A 180 -8.72 -2.76 16.54
N ALA A 181 -7.90 -3.02 15.52
CA ALA A 181 -6.45 -3.12 15.65
C ALA A 181 -5.75 -1.75 15.66
N ASP A 182 -6.30 -0.76 14.97
CA ASP A 182 -5.73 0.58 14.87
C ASP A 182 -5.66 1.36 16.21
N ARG A 183 -6.59 1.11 17.16
CA ARG A 183 -6.61 1.89 18.43
C ARG A 183 -5.42 1.59 19.36
N ALA A 184 -4.72 0.48 19.18
CA ALA A 184 -3.66 0.04 20.09
C ALA A 184 -2.24 0.37 19.61
N ARG A 185 -2.05 0.86 18.38
CA ARG A 185 -0.72 0.93 17.73
C ARG A 185 -0.10 2.33 17.63
N ALA A 186 -0.71 3.35 18.20
CA ALA A 186 -0.17 4.72 18.25
C ALA A 186 1.12 4.89 19.08
N GLY A 187 1.72 3.82 19.62
CA GLY A 187 2.92 3.86 20.48
C GLY A 187 4.07 2.95 20.06
N ALA A 188 3.97 2.21 18.95
CA ALA A 188 5.08 1.37 18.48
C ALA A 188 6.00 2.20 17.57
N ARG A 189 7.31 2.26 17.91
CA ARG A 189 8.36 2.92 17.13
C ARG A 189 8.20 2.60 15.64
N ASP A 190 8.32 3.61 14.79
CA ASP A 190 8.16 3.56 13.33
C ASP A 190 8.89 2.35 12.69
N LEU A 191 8.19 1.22 12.57
CA LEU A 191 8.65 0.06 11.78
C LEU A 191 8.56 0.36 10.27
N ASP A 192 7.91 1.46 9.91
CA ASP A 192 7.88 2.07 8.60
C ASP A 192 9.02 3.10 8.42
N ASP A 193 10.15 2.91 9.09
CA ASP A 193 11.39 3.61 8.73
C ASP A 193 11.83 3.17 7.32
N PHE A 194 11.41 3.99 6.38
CA PHE A 194 11.63 3.88 4.96
C PHE A 194 13.06 4.19 4.54
N THR A 195 13.82 4.91 5.37
CA THR A 195 15.23 5.24 5.09
C THR A 195 16.12 4.00 5.23
N ALA A 196 15.73 3.07 6.10
CA ALA A 196 16.38 1.78 6.28
C ALA A 196 16.14 0.77 5.15
N LEU A 197 15.42 1.14 4.07
CA LEU A 197 15.28 0.31 2.86
C LEU A 197 16.42 0.52 1.84
N GLY A 198 17.44 1.30 2.21
CA GLY A 198 18.68 1.46 1.42
C GLY A 198 18.51 2.25 0.12
N PHE A 199 17.35 2.88 -0.09
CA PHE A 199 17.04 3.71 -1.24
C PHE A 199 16.10 4.84 -0.82
N ASP A 200 16.35 6.04 -1.33
CA ASP A 200 15.52 7.22 -1.11
C ASP A 200 14.59 7.42 -2.32
N PRO A 201 13.28 7.12 -2.20
CA PRO A 201 12.31 7.27 -3.28
C PRO A 201 11.99 8.72 -3.63
N THR A 202 12.56 9.68 -2.90
CA THR A 202 12.49 11.12 -3.19
C THR A 202 13.83 11.69 -3.66
N ALA A 203 14.89 10.87 -3.71
CA ALA A 203 16.16 11.33 -4.23
C ALA A 203 16.04 11.54 -5.73
N TYR A 204 16.01 12.82 -6.12
CA TYR A 204 16.18 13.24 -7.50
C TYR A 204 17.49 12.65 -8.05
N VAL A 205 17.38 11.72 -9.00
CA VAL A 205 18.51 11.25 -9.81
C VAL A 205 18.53 12.11 -11.07
N PRO A 206 19.52 13.01 -11.23
CA PRO A 206 19.61 13.85 -12.41
C PRO A 206 19.79 12.98 -13.67
N PRO A 207 19.25 13.38 -14.84
CA PRO A 207 19.47 12.67 -16.09
C PRO A 207 20.96 12.46 -16.36
N GLY A 208 21.39 11.21 -16.57
CA GLY A 208 22.77 10.86 -16.87
C GLY A 208 23.67 10.51 -15.67
N ARG A 209 23.13 10.32 -14.47
CA ARG A 209 23.86 9.73 -13.33
C ARG A 209 23.27 8.39 -12.93
N ALA A 210 24.14 7.41 -12.65
CA ALA A 210 23.73 6.15 -12.05
C ALA A 210 23.28 6.37 -10.59
N PRO A 211 22.23 5.67 -10.12
CA PRO A 211 21.83 5.70 -8.72
C PRO A 211 22.96 5.25 -7.78
N ARG A 212 22.92 5.73 -6.53
CA ARG A 212 23.93 5.40 -5.51
C ARG A 212 23.94 3.88 -5.26
N GLY A 213 25.08 3.22 -5.51
CA GLY A 213 25.24 1.76 -5.43
C GLY A 213 25.39 1.05 -6.78
N PHE A 214 25.35 1.80 -7.88
CA PHE A 214 25.64 1.33 -9.25
C PHE A 214 26.78 2.17 -9.86
N GLU A 215 27.86 2.40 -9.09
CA GLU A 215 29.12 2.97 -9.61
C GLU A 215 29.88 1.95 -10.47
#